data_AF-A0A1H3HQU0-F1
#
_entry.id   AF-A0A1H3HQU0-F1
#
_cell.length_a   1.000
_cell.length_b   1.000
_cell.length_c   1.000
_cell.angle_alpha   90.00
_cell.angle_beta   90.00
_cell.angle_gamma   90.00
#
_symmetry.space_group_name_H-M   'P 1'
#
loop_
_entity.id
_entity.type
_entity.pdbx_description
1 polymer ?
#
loop_
_entity_poly.entity_id
_entity_poly.type
_entity_poly.pdbx_seq_one_letter_code
_entity_poly.pdbx_strand_id
1 'polypeptide(L)'
;MSQIPANRTMLSGDRVYRIHWVLGTDRLRAVCHCAAEREFEDPVQLWEWLLAHPAGHHPAEPGPELPAGEPVLVPAGDQEENIR
;
A
#
# COMPACT_ATOMS: atom_id res chain seq x y z
N MET A 1 9.53 16.26 11.19
CA MET A 1 8.84 15.69 10.01
C MET A 1 7.86 14.63 10.51
N SER A 2 6.56 14.78 10.26
CA SER A 2 5.54 13.82 10.75
C SER A 2 5.65 12.52 9.94
N GLN A 3 6.19 11.47 10.55
CA GLN A 3 6.23 10.15 9.94
C GLN A 3 4.84 9.52 10.11
N ILE A 4 4.04 9.55 9.04
CA ILE A 4 2.79 8.80 8.97
C ILE A 4 3.16 7.31 9.03
N PRO A 5 2.67 6.53 10.03
CA PRO A 5 2.96 5.11 10.09
C PRO A 5 2.41 4.42 8.83
N ALA A 6 3.22 3.53 8.25
CA ALA A 6 2.80 2.72 7.10
C ALA A 6 1.46 2.04 7.42
N ASN A 7 0.52 2.12 6.48
CA ASN A 7 -0.82 1.58 6.61
C ASN A 7 -0.76 0.07 6.86
N ARG A 8 -0.77 -0.31 8.13
CA ARG A 8 -0.65 -1.70 8.54
C ARG A 8 -1.95 -2.39 8.14
N THR A 9 -1.85 -3.40 7.27
CA THR A 9 -2.99 -4.18 6.83
C THR A 9 -3.59 -4.94 8.02
N MET A 10 -4.56 -4.34 8.70
CA MET A 10 -5.18 -4.89 9.92
C MET A 10 -6.23 -5.97 9.62
N LEU A 11 -6.83 -5.93 8.42
CA LEU A 11 -7.85 -6.87 7.97
C LEU A 11 -7.36 -7.58 6.72
N SER A 12 -7.52 -8.90 6.66
CA SER A 12 -7.16 -9.76 5.54
C SER A 12 -8.31 -10.69 5.18
N GLY A 13 -8.40 -11.11 3.92
CA GLY A 13 -9.40 -12.07 3.45
C GLY A 13 -10.04 -11.68 2.11
N ASP A 14 -10.75 -12.63 1.53
CA ASP A 14 -11.36 -12.56 0.18
C ASP A 14 -12.55 -11.59 0.06
N ARG A 15 -12.91 -10.91 1.15
CA ARG A 15 -14.01 -9.91 1.15
C ARG A 15 -13.54 -8.54 1.61
N VAL A 16 -12.23 -8.35 1.76
CA VAL A 16 -11.65 -7.10 2.21
C VAL A 16 -11.19 -6.31 0.98
N TYR A 17 -11.88 -5.21 0.71
CA TYR A 17 -11.48 -4.20 -0.26
C TYR A 17 -10.86 -3.01 0.47
N ARG A 18 -9.78 -2.44 -0.08
CA ARG A 18 -9.13 -1.26 0.52
C ARG A 18 -9.21 -0.09 -0.44
N ILE A 19 -9.51 1.07 0.12
CA ILE A 19 -9.67 2.32 -0.63
C ILE A 19 -8.82 3.38 0.07
N HIS A 20 -7.96 4.05 -0.69
CA HIS A 20 -7.14 5.15 -0.21
C HIS A 20 -7.47 6.40 -1.00
N TRP A 21 -7.68 7.52 -0.30
CA TRP A 21 -7.67 8.81 -0.96
C TRP A 21 -6.25 9.26 -1.27
N VAL A 22 -6.04 9.71 -2.50
CA VAL A 22 -4.77 10.29 -2.94
C VAL A 22 -4.75 11.75 -2.50
N LEU A 23 -3.91 12.04 -1.50
CA LEU A 23 -3.82 13.38 -0.88
C LEU A 23 -3.53 14.45 -1.94
N GLY A 24 -4.24 15.59 -1.82
CA GLY A 24 -4.12 16.71 -2.76
C GLY A 24 -4.89 16.52 -4.07
N THR A 25 -5.65 15.43 -4.21
CA THR A 25 -6.51 15.18 -5.38
C THR A 25 -7.88 14.65 -4.92
N ASP A 26 -8.84 14.59 -5.84
CA ASP A 26 -10.13 13.91 -5.63
C ASP A 26 -10.08 12.42 -6.06
N ARG A 27 -8.87 11.84 -6.16
CA ARG A 27 -8.68 10.47 -6.65
C ARG A 27 -8.72 9.44 -5.54
N LEU A 28 -9.28 8.28 -5.88
CA LEU A 28 -9.43 7.10 -5.06
C LEU A 28 -8.56 5.98 -5.63
N ARG A 29 -7.64 5.45 -4.84
CA ARG A 29 -6.90 4.22 -5.15
C ARG A 29 -7.63 3.04 -4.53
N ALA A 30 -8.15 2.15 -5.37
CA ALA A 30 -8.79 0.91 -4.98
C ALA A 30 -7.80 -0.25 -5.01
N VAL A 31 -7.87 -1.13 -4.02
CA VAL A 31 -7.10 -2.37 -3.93
C VAL A 31 -8.06 -3.51 -3.65
N CYS A 32 -8.09 -4.48 -4.57
CA CYS A 32 -8.90 -5.69 -4.43
C CYS A 32 -8.25 -6.69 -3.46
N HIS A 33 -9.01 -7.70 -2.99
CA HIS A 33 -8.46 -8.78 -2.18
C HIS A 33 -7.34 -9.56 -2.90
N CYS A 34 -7.34 -9.54 -4.24
CA CYS A 34 -6.33 -10.22 -5.07
C CYS A 34 -5.07 -9.38 -5.25
N ALA A 35 -4.94 -8.25 -4.55
CA ALA A 35 -3.87 -7.27 -4.67
C ALA A 35 -3.80 -6.50 -6.00
N ALA A 36 -4.77 -6.68 -6.91
CA ALA A 36 -4.94 -5.77 -8.04
C ALA A 36 -5.28 -4.37 -7.54
N GLU A 37 -4.66 -3.35 -8.14
CA GLU A 37 -4.88 -1.94 -7.78
C GLU A 37 -5.17 -1.05 -8.99
N ARG A 38 -5.97 -0.02 -8.79
CA ARG A 38 -6.31 0.98 -9.81
C ARG A 38 -6.79 2.29 -9.17
N GLU A 39 -6.51 3.41 -9.82
CA GLU A 39 -7.01 4.72 -9.41
C GLU A 39 -8.25 5.14 -10.20
N PHE A 40 -9.16 5.83 -9.54
CA PHE A 40 -10.43 6.32 -10.08
C PHE A 40 -10.72 7.72 -9.57
N GLU A 41 -11.39 8.53 -10.39
CA GLU A 41 -11.98 9.81 -9.98
C GLU A 41 -13.44 9.64 -9.58
N ASP A 42 -14.13 8.64 -10.13
CA ASP A 42 -15.54 8.36 -9.83
C ASP A 42 -15.67 7.17 -8.86
N PRO A 43 -16.32 7.36 -7.69
CA PRO A 43 -16.54 6.29 -6.72
C PRO A 43 -17.45 5.18 -7.25
N VAL A 44 -18.36 5.44 -8.20
CA VAL A 44 -19.25 4.39 -8.74
C VAL A 44 -18.45 3.40 -9.58
N GLN A 45 -17.67 3.91 -10.55
CA GLN A 45 -16.76 3.08 -11.36
C GLN A 45 -15.77 2.28 -10.52
N LEU A 46 -15.29 2.86 -9.40
CA LEU A 46 -14.45 2.15 -8.43
C LEU A 46 -15.16 0.93 -7.84
N TRP A 47 -16.41 1.07 -7.41
CA TRP A 47 -17.18 -0.02 -6.80
C TRP A 47 -17.56 -1.08 -7.82
N GLU A 48 -17.97 -0.67 -9.02
CA GLU A 48 -18.24 -1.57 -10.14
C GLU A 48 -17.01 -2.44 -10.43
N TRP A 49 -15.81 -1.84 -10.45
CA TRP A 49 -14.58 -2.58 -10.66
C TRP A 49 -14.24 -3.54 -9.52
N LEU A 50 -14.33 -3.10 -8.25
CA LEU A 50 -14.01 -3.95 -7.10
C LEU A 50 -14.94 -5.18 -7.00
N LEU A 51 -16.23 -5.00 -7.27
CA LEU A 51 -17.24 -6.04 -7.16
C LEU A 51 -17.32 -6.94 -8.39
N ALA A 52 -16.74 -6.52 -9.52
CA ALA A 52 -16.70 -7.33 -10.74
C ALA A 52 -15.70 -8.50 -10.66
N HIS A 53 -14.88 -8.60 -9.61
CA HIS A 53 -13.93 -9.71 -9.46
C HIS A 53 -14.64 -11.08 -9.61
N PRO A 54 -14.12 -12.01 -10.44
CA PRO A 54 -12.82 -12.02 -11.12
C PRO A 54 -12.78 -11.38 -12.52
N ALA A 55 -13.87 -10.79 -13.00
CA ALA A 55 -13.90 -10.14 -14.31
C ALA A 55 -13.15 -8.80 -14.28
N GLY A 56 -12.22 -8.62 -15.21
CA GLY A 56 -11.54 -7.34 -15.46
C GLY A 56 -10.27 -7.09 -14.63
N HIS A 57 -9.95 -7.94 -13.65
CA HIS A 57 -8.66 -7.89 -12.96
C HIS A 57 -8.33 -9.24 -12.30
N HIS A 58 -7.06 -9.61 -12.33
CA HIS A 58 -6.53 -10.85 -11.75
C HIS A 58 -5.44 -10.48 -10.73
N PRO A 59 -5.09 -11.35 -9.76
CA PRO A 59 -3.92 -11.13 -8.94
C PRO A 59 -2.71 -10.74 -9.78
N ALA A 60 -2.10 -9.61 -9.42
CA ALA A 60 -0.81 -9.25 -9.97
C ALA A 60 0.15 -10.38 -9.61
N GLU A 61 0.86 -10.94 -10.60
CA GLU A 61 1.94 -11.87 -10.32
C GLU A 61 2.88 -11.18 -9.33
N PRO A 62 3.30 -11.84 -8.24
CA PRO A 62 4.30 -11.27 -7.37
C PRO A 62 5.52 -11.00 -8.24
N GLY A 63 5.75 -9.72 -8.55
CA GLY A 63 6.99 -9.30 -9.20
C GLY A 63 8.15 -9.84 -8.37
N PRO A 64 9.30 -10.18 -8.99
CA PRO A 64 10.40 -10.83 -8.30
C PRO A 64 10.64 -10.09 -6.99
N GLU A 65 10.44 -10.77 -5.88
CA GLU A 65 10.79 -10.22 -4.58
C GLU A 65 12.28 -9.93 -4.67
N LEU A 66 12.64 -8.65 -4.77
CA LEU A 66 13.96 -8.27 -4.32
C LEU A 66 13.93 -8.61 -2.84
N PRO A 67 14.86 -9.45 -2.33
CA PRO A 67 14.86 -9.82 -0.93
C PRO A 67 14.75 -8.54 -0.14
N ALA A 68 13.73 -8.45 0.72
CA ALA A 68 13.50 -7.31 1.59
C ALA A 68 14.86 -6.97 2.20
N GLY A 69 15.43 -5.83 1.77
CA GLY A 69 16.82 -5.52 2.04
C GLY A 69 17.07 -5.76 3.52
N GLU A 70 17.95 -6.72 3.82
CA GLU A 70 18.40 -6.96 5.17
C GLU A 70 18.75 -5.58 5.76
N PRO A 71 18.26 -5.24 6.96
CA PRO A 71 18.62 -3.97 7.57
C PRO A 71 20.14 -3.97 7.67
N VAL A 72 20.80 -3.14 6.85
CA VAL A 72 22.22 -2.85 7.00
C VAL A 72 22.35 -2.26 8.40
N LEU A 73 22.82 -3.10 9.32
CA LEU A 73 23.26 -2.67 10.64
C LEU A 73 24.42 -1.72 10.42
N VAL A 74 24.12 -0.43 10.37
CA VAL A 74 25.14 0.61 10.52
C VAL A 74 25.77 0.38 11.90
N PRO A 75 27.09 0.11 12.00
CA PRO A 75 27.72 0.00 13.31
C PRO A 75 27.52 1.34 14.02
N ALA A 76 27.07 1.27 15.28
CA ALA A 76 26.93 2.42 16.15
C ALA A 76 28.30 3.07 16.35
N GLY A 77 28.63 4.02 15.47
CA GLY A 77 29.68 4.99 15.72
C GLY A 77 29.21 5.92 16.82
N ASP A 78 30.03 6.02 17.85
CA ASP A 78 29.92 6.87 19.04
C ASP A 78 29.26 8.25 18.72
N GLN A 79 28.06 8.47 19.24
CA GLN A 79 27.32 9.76 19.16
C GLN A 79 27.30 10.46 20.53
N GLU A 80 28.31 10.21 21.39
CA GLU A 80 28.38 10.78 22.73
C GLU A 80 29.41 11.93 22.82
N GLU A 81 29.42 12.87 21.87
CA GLU A 81 30.18 14.11 22.04
C GLU A 81 29.55 15.34 21.35
N ASN A 82 28.24 15.58 21.48
CA ASN A 82 27.69 16.87 21.01
C ASN A 82 26.53 17.42 21.84
N ILE A 83 26.60 17.22 23.16
CA ILE A 83 25.81 17.96 24.16
C ILE A 83 26.78 18.46 25.23
N ARG A 84 27.49 19.56 24.94
CA ARG A 84 28.10 20.47 25.93
C ARG A 84 28.10 21.89 25.39
#